data_AF-A0A416ME63-F1
#
_entry.id   AF-A0A416ME63-F1
#
_cell.length_a   1.000
_cell.length_b   1.000
_cell.length_c   1.000
_cell.angle_alpha   90.00
_cell.angle_beta   90.00
_cell.angle_gamma   90.00
#
_symmetry.space_group_name_H-M   'P 1'
#
loop_
_entity.id
_entity.type
_entity.pdbx_description
1 polymer ?
#
loop_
_entity_poly.entity_id
_entity_poly.type
_entity_poly.pdbx_seq_one_letter_code
_entity_poly.pdbx_strand_id
1 'polypeptide(L)' 'MKCIEVYKNIYHQEPFDVAFCPYRISPLGAHIDHQYGKINGLAIDKGIHMHIIQSRMVLWNYSH' A
#
# COMPACT_ATOMS: atom_id res chain seq x y z
N MET A 1 4.09 -12.08 -8.13
CA MET A 1 4.36 -13.00 -7.00
C MET A 1 5.78 -12.87 -6.40
N LYS A 2 6.62 -11.89 -6.79
CA LYS A 2 7.97 -11.71 -6.21
C LYS A 2 7.99 -11.02 -4.84
N CYS A 3 7.00 -10.17 -4.54
CA CYS A 3 7.04 -9.31 -3.34
C CYS A 3 6.99 -10.09 -2.02
N ILE A 4 6.20 -11.18 -1.97
CA ILE A 4 6.11 -12.02 -0.77
C ILE A 4 7.41 -12.78 -0.51
N GLU A 5 8.09 -13.24 -1.56
CA GLU A 5 9.39 -13.91 -1.43
C GLU A 5 10.46 -12.94 -0.91
N VAL A 6 10.51 -11.73 -1.48
CA VAL A 6 11.42 -10.67 -1.01
C VAL A 6 11.12 -10.32 0.45
N TYR A 7 9.85 -10.19 0.83
CA TYR A 7 9.45 -9.92 2.21
C TYR A 7 9.94 -11.03 3.16
N LYS A 8 9.70 -12.30 2.83
CA LYS A 8 10.15 -13.45 3.64
C LYS A 8 11.67 -13.50 3.76
N ASN A 9 12.40 -13.13 2.71
CA ASN A 9 13.85 -13.09 2.74
C ASN A 9 14.40 -11.97 3.64
N ILE A 10 13.68 -10.85 3.78
CA ILE A 10 14.11 -9.72 4.62
C ILE A 10 13.69 -9.90 6.09
N TYR A 11 12.46 -10.36 6.33
CA TYR A 11 11.87 -10.41 7.68
C TYR A 11 11.78 -11.82 8.27
N HIS A 12 12.09 -12.86 7.49
CA HIS A 12 12.06 -14.27 7.90
C HIS A 12 10.72 -14.73 8.50
N GLN A 13 9.63 -14.08 8.11
CA GLN A 13 8.27 -14.37 8.56
C GLN A 13 7.26 -14.09 7.45
N GLU A 14 6.04 -14.58 7.61
CA GLU A 14 4.91 -14.20 6.75
C GLU A 14 4.45 -12.76 7.05
N PRO A 15 3.94 -12.03 6.04
CA PRO A 15 3.27 -10.75 6.28
C PRO A 15 1.98 -10.98 7.08
N PHE A 16 1.69 -10.06 7.99
CA PHE A 16 0.43 -10.07 8.75
C PHE A 16 -0.76 -9.80 7.83
N ASP A 17 -0.60 -8.86 6.90
CA ASP A 17 -1.62 -8.52 5.91
C ASP A 17 -0.95 -7.94 4.65
N VAL A 18 -1.69 -7.91 3.54
CA VAL A 18 -1.24 -7.43 2.24
C VAL A 18 -2.28 -6.50 1.62
N ALA A 19 -1.86 -5.28 1.28
CA ALA A 19 -2.70 -4.31 0.58
C ALA A 19 -2.17 -4.06 -0.84
N PHE A 20 -3.07 -3.95 -1.82
CA PHE A 20 -2.74 -3.54 -3.18
C PHE A 20 -3.42 -2.20 -3.50
N CYS A 21 -2.61 -1.22 -3.90
CA CYS A 21 -3.08 0.09 -4.33
C CYS A 21 -2.83 0.24 -5.85
N PRO A 22 -3.86 0.05 -6.70
CA PRO A 22 -3.70 0.18 -8.13
C PRO A 22 -3.45 1.64 -8.53
N TYR A 23 -2.59 1.83 -9.52
CA TYR A 23 -2.49 3.11 -10.19
C TYR A 23 -3.75 3.38 -11.00
N ARG A 24 -4.02 4.66 -11.26
CA ARG A 24 -5.13 5.10 -12.11
C ARG A 24 -4.64 5.88 -13.31
N ILE A 25 -5.32 5.73 -14.43
CA ILE A 25 -5.18 6.59 -15.61
C ILE A 25 -6.40 7.51 -15.66
N SER A 26 -6.18 8.80 -15.92
CA SER A 26 -7.22 9.82 -16.03
C SER A 26 -7.32 10.28 -17.48
N PRO A 27 -8.12 9.63 -18.35
CA PRO A 27 -8.13 9.94 -19.77
C PRO A 27 -8.72 11.33 -20.07
N LEU A 28 -9.59 11.84 -19.18
CA LEU A 28 -10.23 13.15 -19.30
C LEU A 28 -10.21 13.86 -17.95
N GLY A 29 -10.15 15.20 -17.98
CA GLY A 29 -10.17 16.03 -16.78
C GLY A 29 -8.81 16.19 -16.12
N ALA A 30 -7.71 16.22 -16.88
CA ALA A 30 -6.42 16.62 -16.34
C ALA A 30 -6.46 18.09 -15.89
N HIS A 31 -5.82 18.39 -14.75
CA HIS A 31 -5.64 19.74 -14.19
C HIS A 31 -6.90 20.46 -13.68
N ILE A 32 -8.08 19.84 -13.75
CA ILE A 32 -9.32 20.39 -13.16
C ILE A 32 -9.67 19.76 -11.79
N ASP A 33 -8.89 18.77 -11.36
CA ASP A 33 -9.06 18.04 -10.12
C ASP A 33 -8.95 18.94 -8.88
N HIS A 34 -8.09 19.96 -8.92
CA HIS A 34 -7.95 20.95 -7.85
C HIS A 34 -9.04 22.03 -7.85
N GLN A 35 -9.81 22.16 -8.94
CA GLN A 35 -10.90 23.12 -9.08
C GLN A 35 -12.27 22.49 -8.80
N TYR A 36 -12.28 21.35 -8.10
CA TYR A 36 -13.48 20.55 -7.85
C TYR A 36 -14.16 20.05 -9.14
N GLY A 37 -13.44 20.02 -10.26
CA GLY A 37 -13.91 19.47 -11.51
C GLY A 37 -14.05 17.95 -11.42
N LYS A 38 -15.09 17.39 -12.07
CA LYS A 38 -15.24 15.94 -12.18
C LYS A 38 -14.15 15.40 -13.10
N ILE A 39 -13.44 14.38 -12.62
CA ILE A 39 -12.41 13.67 -13.40
C ILE A 39 -12.83 12.22 -13.64
N ASN A 40 -12.32 11.64 -14.73
CA ASN A 40 -12.52 10.22 -15.01
C ASN A 40 -11.30 9.45 -14.54
N GLY A 41 -11.48 8.29 -13.91
CA GLY A 41 -10.36 7.45 -13.46
C GLY A 41 -10.60 6.00 -13.84
N LEU A 42 -9.58 5.35 -14.39
CA LEU A 42 -9.55 3.91 -14.66
C LEU A 42 -8.41 3.29 -13.87
N ALA A 43 -8.71 2.37 -12.96
CA ALA A 43 -7.70 1.58 -12.27
C ALA A 43 -7.02 0.62 -13.27
N ILE A 44 -5.71 0.47 -13.17
CA ILE A 44 -4.94 -0.46 -13.99
C ILE A 44 -4.37 -1.60 -13.13
N ASP A 45 -4.03 -2.72 -13.79
CA ASP A 45 -3.40 -3.89 -13.15
C ASP A 45 -1.90 -3.67 -12.84
N LYS A 46 -1.54 -2.45 -12.46
CA LYS A 46 -0.22 -2.04 -12.01
C LYS A 46 -0.40 -1.15 -10.80
N GLY A 47 0.41 -1.34 -9.78
CA GLY A 47 0.26 -0.60 -8.54
C GLY A 47 1.27 -1.01 -7.49
N ILE A 48 1.06 -0.51 -6.27
CA ILE A 48 1.93 -0.74 -5.12
C ILE A 48 1.35 -1.91 -4.30
N HIS A 49 2.20 -2.89 -4.00
CA HIS A 49 1.89 -3.93 -3.02
C HIS A 49 2.57 -3.58 -1.70
N MET A 50 1.78 -3.49 -0.64
CA MET A 50 2.24 -3.22 0.72
C MET A 50 2.08 -4.49 1.55
N HIS A 51 3.17 -4.92 2.20
CA HIS A 51 3.20 -6.06 3.10
C HIS A 51 3.38 -5.56 4.52
N ILE A 52 2.43 -5.87 5.40
CA ILE A 52 2.37 -5.30 6.75
C ILE A 52 3.08 -6.26 7.72
N ILE A 53 4.00 -5.69 8.50
CA ILE A 53 4.67 -6.38 9.60
C ILE A 53 3.89 -6.10 10.87
N GLN A 54 3.46 -7.14 11.56
CA GLN A 54 2.97 -6.99 12.93
C GLN A 54 4.15 -7.11 13.90
N SER A 55 4.81 -5.98 14.19
CA SER A 55 5.74 -5.92 15.30
C SER A 55 4.92 -5.93 16.59
N ARG A 56 5.07 -6.96 17.45
CA ARG A 56 4.48 -6.94 18.80
C ARG A 56 4.95 -5.65 19.45
N MET A 57 3.98 -4.79 19.81
CA MET A 57 4.23 -3.61 20.64
C MET A 57 5.05 -4.06 21.84
N VAL A 58 6.30 -3.58 21.93
CA VAL A 58 7.06 -3.67 23.16
C VAL A 58 6.23 -2.81 24.13
N LEU A 59 5.44 -3.47 24.97
CA LEU A 59 4.94 -2.86 26.18
C LEU A 59 6.17 -2.31 26.88
N TRP A 60 6.39 -1.00 26.75
CA TRP A 60 7.28 -0.28 27.64
C TRP A 60 6.68 -0.52 29.02
N ASN A 61 7.27 -1.47 29.74
CA ASN A 61 7.01 -1.65 31.14
C ASN A 61 7.44 -0.34 31.79
N TYR A 62 6.48 0.55 32.03
CA TYR A 62 6.57 1.55 33.07
C TYR A 62 6.64 0.78 34.39
N SER A 63 7.85 0.35 34.76
CA SER A 63 8.15 -0.02 36.13
C SER A 63 8.01 1.23 36.99
N HIS A 64 7.28 1.05 38.08
CA HIS A 64 6.98 2.05 39.11
C HIS A 64 8.26 2.62 39.75
#